data_AF-G7LX60-F1
#
_entry.id   AF-G7LX60-F1
#
_cell.length_a   1.000
_cell.length_b   1.000
_cell.length_c   1.000
_cell.angle_alpha   90.00
_cell.angle_beta   90.00
_cell.angle_gamma   90.00
#
_symmetry.space_group_name_H-M   'P 1'
#
loop_
_entity.id
_entity.type
_entity.pdbx_description
1 polymer ?
#
loop_
_entity_poly.entity_id
_entity_poly.type
_entity_poly.pdbx_seq_one_letter_code
_entity_poly.pdbx_strand_id
1 'polypeptide(L)'
;MSARYGTDEYTSAIQSLFPVGRVWPRASDSVMTTLIRALAAAYRQNDADAVQLLVDAFPKTASALLPEWEATLGLPDDCACNASSDEALRRQAVVSKLIGSGGQSAAYFISLAEAMGYGISIKQYRQARAGLSVCGDALNGDRWPYVWEATVTDVSNDATCSLKLLLCRLSEFSPAHTKFSSSYDVSSLYGIGIALSLVNGILSGTVTGTSCIDVADVDITLIYTLPDGSTVTERLVTDAAGQFSTVPDVGADFTVVARAQVLTPLCEWENVESGEVITNIFFNGAVTYSGQYTYRG
;
A
#
# COMPACT_ATOMS: atom_id res chain seq x y z
N MET A 1 -10.56 -21.09 15.66
CA MET A 1 -9.81 -21.19 16.94
C MET A 1 -10.05 -22.57 17.56
N SER A 2 -9.25 -22.99 18.55
CA SER A 2 -9.45 -24.29 19.22
C SER A 2 -10.33 -24.16 20.46
N ALA A 3 -11.07 -25.23 20.79
CA ALA A 3 -11.72 -25.41 22.07
C ALA A 3 -10.75 -25.14 23.24
N ARG A 4 -11.28 -24.65 24.37
CA ARG A 4 -10.53 -24.46 25.62
C ARG A 4 -10.14 -25.78 26.25
N TYR A 5 -10.95 -26.82 26.09
CA TYR A 5 -10.69 -28.14 26.66
C TYR A 5 -10.68 -29.25 25.61
N GLY A 6 -9.87 -30.27 25.87
CA GLY A 6 -9.73 -31.46 25.03
C GLY A 6 -10.88 -32.46 25.22
N THR A 7 -11.03 -33.37 24.26
CA THR A 7 -12.05 -34.43 24.33
C THR A 7 -11.86 -35.32 25.57
N ASP A 8 -10.63 -35.54 26.01
CA ASP A 8 -10.31 -36.34 27.21
C ASP A 8 -10.75 -35.66 28.51
N GLU A 9 -10.61 -34.34 28.58
CA GLU A 9 -11.03 -33.54 29.73
C GLU A 9 -12.56 -33.52 29.84
N TYR A 10 -13.26 -33.32 28.72
CA TYR A 10 -14.71 -33.46 28.66
C TYR A 10 -15.19 -34.88 28.99
N THR A 11 -14.48 -35.91 28.51
CA THR A 11 -14.78 -37.32 28.85
C THR A 11 -14.68 -37.54 30.36
N SER A 12 -13.61 -37.05 30.98
CA SER A 12 -13.38 -37.17 32.42
C SER A 12 -14.41 -36.39 33.24
N ALA A 13 -14.78 -35.18 32.79
CA ALA A 13 -15.81 -34.36 33.42
C ALA A 13 -17.18 -35.07 33.38
N ILE A 14 -17.59 -35.59 32.22
CA ILE A 14 -18.86 -36.31 32.06
C ILE A 14 -18.86 -37.60 32.92
N GLN A 15 -17.76 -38.36 32.93
CA GLN A 15 -17.61 -39.55 33.79
C GLN A 15 -17.73 -39.23 35.29
N SER A 16 -17.33 -38.04 35.70
CA SER A 16 -17.40 -37.57 37.08
C SER A 16 -18.83 -37.22 37.52
N LEU A 17 -19.72 -36.91 36.57
CA LEU A 17 -21.14 -36.63 36.82
C LEU A 17 -21.99 -37.90 36.97
N PHE A 18 -21.49 -39.06 36.50
CA PHE A 18 -22.20 -40.33 36.68
C PHE A 18 -22.07 -40.89 38.10
N PRO A 19 -23.10 -41.60 38.60
CA PRO A 19 -23.01 -42.35 39.85
C PRO A 19 -21.90 -43.40 39.80
N VAL A 20 -21.40 -43.78 40.98
CA VAL A 20 -20.47 -44.91 41.10
C VAL A 20 -21.23 -46.25 41.06
N GLY A 21 -20.66 -47.27 40.40
CA GLY A 21 -21.21 -48.62 40.39
C GLY A 21 -20.87 -49.43 39.14
N ARG A 22 -21.20 -50.73 39.16
CA ARG A 22 -20.91 -51.67 38.04
C ARG A 22 -21.58 -51.31 36.71
N VAL A 23 -22.69 -50.56 36.77
CA VAL A 23 -23.41 -50.08 35.58
C VAL A 23 -22.66 -48.93 34.88
N TRP A 24 -21.74 -48.25 35.57
CA TRP A 24 -21.02 -47.06 35.09
C TRP A 24 -19.50 -47.31 35.04
N PRO A 25 -19.01 -48.24 34.19
CA PRO A 25 -17.58 -48.53 34.09
C PRO A 25 -16.81 -47.33 33.53
N ARG A 26 -15.67 -47.01 34.14
CA ARG A 26 -14.74 -45.93 33.71
C ARG A 26 -13.51 -46.45 32.98
N ALA A 27 -13.45 -47.76 32.71
CA ALA A 27 -12.36 -48.36 31.96
C ALA A 27 -12.33 -47.81 30.52
N SER A 28 -11.13 -47.46 30.03
CA SER A 28 -10.95 -46.78 28.74
C SER A 28 -11.42 -47.59 27.54
N ASP A 29 -11.52 -48.91 27.67
CA ASP A 29 -11.97 -49.87 26.65
C ASP A 29 -13.46 -50.22 26.75
N SER A 30 -14.18 -49.67 27.73
CA SER A 30 -15.60 -49.94 27.91
C SER A 30 -16.47 -49.25 26.85
N VAL A 31 -17.53 -49.93 26.41
CA VAL A 31 -18.56 -49.36 25.50
C VAL A 31 -19.14 -48.05 26.06
N MET A 32 -19.33 -47.99 27.39
CA MET A 32 -19.78 -46.78 28.07
C MET A 32 -18.79 -45.61 27.86
N THR A 33 -17.49 -45.84 28.05
CA THR A 33 -16.48 -44.79 27.85
C THR A 33 -16.38 -44.36 26.39
N THR A 34 -16.54 -45.29 25.43
CA THR A 34 -16.61 -44.96 24.00
C THR A 34 -17.81 -44.05 23.68
N LEU A 35 -18.99 -44.36 24.24
CA LEU A 35 -20.18 -43.51 24.09
C LEU A 35 -19.97 -42.13 24.73
N ILE A 36 -19.43 -42.08 25.94
CA ILE A 36 -19.15 -40.82 26.63
C ILE A 36 -18.13 -39.99 25.84
N ARG A 37 -17.11 -40.62 25.26
CA ARG A 37 -16.11 -39.94 24.42
C ARG A 37 -16.74 -39.34 23.16
N ALA A 38 -17.69 -40.03 22.53
CA ALA A 38 -18.45 -39.49 21.40
C ALA A 38 -19.28 -38.27 21.83
N LEU A 39 -19.94 -38.33 22.98
CA LEU A 39 -20.66 -37.18 23.55
C LEU A 39 -19.70 -36.02 23.89
N ALA A 40 -18.55 -36.33 24.50
CA ALA A 40 -17.51 -35.36 24.82
C ALA A 40 -16.95 -34.65 23.59
N ALA A 41 -16.87 -35.34 22.44
CA ALA A 41 -16.48 -34.73 21.17
C ALA A 41 -17.48 -33.66 20.71
N ALA A 42 -18.79 -33.87 20.91
CA ALA A 42 -19.80 -32.86 20.63
C ALA A 42 -19.68 -31.64 21.56
N TYR A 43 -19.39 -31.85 22.85
CA TYR A 43 -19.14 -30.73 23.79
C TYR A 43 -17.87 -29.95 23.44
N ARG A 44 -16.80 -30.63 23.03
CA ARG A 44 -15.60 -29.98 22.52
C ARG A 44 -15.90 -29.13 21.29
N GLN A 45 -16.70 -29.64 20.35
CA GLN A 45 -17.10 -28.87 19.18
C GLN A 45 -17.92 -27.64 19.59
N ASN A 46 -18.89 -27.81 20.50
CA ASN A 46 -19.67 -26.71 21.04
C ASN A 46 -18.81 -25.63 21.71
N ASP A 47 -17.79 -26.02 22.47
CA ASP A 47 -16.83 -25.08 23.08
C ASP A 47 -15.98 -24.36 22.03
N ALA A 48 -15.50 -25.07 20.99
CA ALA A 48 -14.82 -24.45 19.87
C ALA A 48 -15.70 -23.42 19.16
N ASP A 49 -16.97 -23.77 18.90
CA ASP A 49 -17.94 -22.89 18.26
C ASP A 49 -18.27 -21.68 19.14
N ALA A 50 -18.42 -21.88 20.46
CA ALA A 50 -18.66 -20.80 21.42
C ALA A 50 -17.48 -19.81 21.50
N VAL A 51 -16.24 -20.31 21.46
CA VAL A 51 -15.04 -19.46 21.39
C VAL A 51 -14.99 -18.72 20.05
N GLN A 52 -15.30 -19.40 18.95
CA GLN A 52 -15.33 -18.77 17.62
C GLN A 52 -16.38 -17.67 17.54
N LEU A 53 -17.52 -17.83 18.20
CA LEU A 53 -18.57 -16.82 18.25
C LEU A 53 -18.09 -15.49 18.86
N LEU A 54 -17.16 -15.52 19.81
CA LEU A 54 -16.57 -14.30 20.39
C LEU A 54 -15.68 -13.55 19.37
N VAL A 55 -15.02 -14.28 18.48
CA VAL A 55 -14.22 -13.69 17.39
C VAL A 55 -15.14 -13.12 16.32
N ASP A 56 -16.19 -13.85 16.02
CA ASP A 56 -17.16 -13.52 14.98
C ASP A 56 -18.12 -12.41 15.40
N ALA A 57 -18.20 -12.11 16.70
CA ALA A 57 -18.89 -10.94 17.23
C ALA A 57 -18.24 -9.60 16.80
N PHE A 58 -16.97 -9.60 16.36
CA PHE A 58 -16.32 -8.42 15.81
C PHE A 58 -16.17 -8.54 14.29
N PRO A 59 -16.74 -7.62 13.49
CA PRO A 59 -16.83 -7.77 12.03
C PRO A 59 -15.46 -7.80 11.34
N LYS A 60 -14.45 -7.13 11.91
CA LYS A 60 -13.08 -7.15 11.38
C LYS A 60 -12.45 -8.55 11.42
N THR A 61 -12.88 -9.39 12.38
CA THR A 61 -12.34 -10.73 12.60
C THR A 61 -13.31 -11.86 12.23
N ALA A 62 -14.55 -11.51 11.87
CA ALA A 62 -15.60 -12.49 11.65
C ALA A 62 -15.40 -13.37 10.43
N SER A 63 -15.52 -14.69 10.62
CA SER A 63 -15.55 -15.67 9.54
C SER A 63 -16.92 -16.32 9.39
N ALA A 64 -17.41 -17.03 10.42
CA ALA A 64 -18.63 -17.82 10.28
C ALA A 64 -19.89 -16.94 10.30
N LEU A 65 -19.90 -15.86 11.10
CA LEU A 65 -20.99 -14.87 11.13
C LEU A 65 -20.84 -13.75 10.08
N LEU A 66 -19.87 -13.82 9.17
CA LEU A 66 -19.72 -12.80 8.13
C LEU A 66 -21.00 -12.63 7.27
N PRO A 67 -21.71 -13.70 6.85
CA PRO A 67 -22.97 -13.54 6.11
C PRO A 67 -24.07 -12.82 6.90
N GLU A 68 -24.13 -13.02 8.23
CA GLU A 68 -25.10 -12.35 9.10
C GLU A 68 -24.80 -10.84 9.23
N TRP A 69 -23.51 -10.48 9.33
CA TRP A 69 -23.06 -9.10 9.30
C TRP A 69 -23.39 -8.42 7.98
N GLU A 70 -23.16 -9.10 6.86
CA GLU A 70 -23.50 -8.61 5.54
C GLU A 70 -25.00 -8.39 5.39
N ALA A 71 -25.82 -9.35 5.79
CA ALA A 71 -27.28 -9.23 5.76
C ALA A 71 -27.78 -8.06 6.62
N THR A 72 -27.23 -7.89 7.83
CA THR A 72 -27.58 -6.81 8.76
C THR A 72 -27.28 -5.43 8.17
N LEU A 73 -26.19 -5.30 7.42
CA LEU A 73 -25.76 -4.06 6.79
C LEU A 73 -26.28 -3.90 5.35
N GLY A 74 -27.08 -4.84 4.83
CA GLY A 74 -27.56 -4.82 3.45
C GLY A 74 -26.42 -4.85 2.44
N LEU A 75 -25.47 -5.76 2.63
CA LEU A 75 -24.39 -6.08 1.70
C LEU A 75 -24.71 -7.39 0.95
N PRO A 76 -24.22 -7.55 -0.29
CA PRO A 76 -23.44 -6.59 -1.07
C PRO A 76 -24.30 -5.41 -1.57
N ASP A 77 -23.72 -4.21 -1.55
CA ASP A 77 -24.31 -2.98 -2.12
C ASP A 77 -23.57 -2.54 -3.39
N ASP A 78 -23.98 -1.43 -4.00
CA ASP A 78 -23.39 -0.94 -5.26
C ASP A 78 -21.88 -0.63 -5.15
N CYS A 79 -21.41 -0.34 -3.93
CA CYS A 79 -19.99 -0.13 -3.63
C CYS A 79 -19.22 -1.43 -3.43
N ALA A 80 -19.89 -2.51 -3.01
CA ALA A 80 -19.29 -3.82 -2.85
C ALA A 80 -18.96 -4.44 -4.22
N CYS A 81 -17.85 -5.16 -4.28
CA CYS A 81 -17.57 -5.99 -5.45
C CYS A 81 -18.38 -7.27 -5.36
N ASN A 82 -19.44 -7.34 -6.17
CA ASN A 82 -20.36 -8.49 -6.26
C ASN A 82 -19.70 -9.84 -6.62
N ALA A 83 -18.39 -9.86 -6.88
CA ALA A 83 -17.64 -11.02 -7.37
C ALA A 83 -16.43 -11.42 -6.48
N SER A 84 -16.19 -10.78 -5.34
CA SER A 84 -15.05 -11.16 -4.50
C SER A 84 -15.35 -12.41 -3.67
N SER A 85 -14.73 -13.54 -4.03
CA SER A 85 -14.60 -14.70 -3.12
C SER A 85 -13.66 -14.42 -1.94
N ASP A 86 -13.00 -13.26 -1.93
CA ASP A 86 -12.10 -12.84 -0.87
C ASP A 86 -12.86 -12.40 0.39
N GLU A 87 -12.70 -13.19 1.44
CA GLU A 87 -13.27 -12.93 2.76
C GLU A 87 -12.71 -11.64 3.40
N ALA A 88 -11.45 -11.29 3.13
CA ALA A 88 -10.82 -10.07 3.67
C ALA A 88 -11.51 -8.81 3.13
N LEU A 89 -11.76 -8.77 1.82
CA LEU A 89 -12.49 -7.66 1.19
C LEU A 89 -13.92 -7.55 1.72
N ARG A 90 -14.61 -8.68 1.88
CA ARG A 90 -15.98 -8.72 2.43
C ARG A 90 -16.03 -8.15 3.85
N ARG A 91 -15.06 -8.52 4.70
CA ARG A 91 -14.92 -7.93 6.04
C ARG A 91 -14.66 -6.43 5.98
N GLN A 92 -13.82 -5.95 5.05
CA GLN A 92 -13.60 -4.51 4.86
C GLN A 92 -14.88 -3.77 4.47
N ALA A 93 -15.71 -4.36 3.59
CA ALA A 93 -17.00 -3.78 3.20
C ALA A 93 -17.94 -3.66 4.42
N VAL A 94 -18.03 -4.70 5.24
CA VAL A 94 -18.79 -4.70 6.51
C VAL A 94 -18.27 -3.62 7.45
N VAL A 95 -16.95 -3.57 7.71
CA VAL A 95 -16.34 -2.59 8.62
C VAL A 95 -16.61 -1.17 8.13
N SER A 96 -16.40 -0.89 6.83
CA SER A 96 -16.60 0.44 6.25
C SER A 96 -18.03 0.97 6.45
N LYS A 97 -19.03 0.10 6.29
CA LYS A 97 -20.44 0.46 6.43
C LYS A 97 -20.85 0.59 7.89
N LEU A 98 -20.30 -0.25 8.78
CA LEU A 98 -20.60 -0.20 10.20
C LEU A 98 -20.07 1.08 10.89
N ILE A 99 -18.86 1.51 10.56
CA ILE A 99 -18.24 2.71 11.17
C ILE A 99 -18.58 4.00 10.43
N GLY A 100 -19.19 3.89 9.25
CA GLY A 100 -19.59 4.97 8.35
C GLY A 100 -20.77 5.81 8.88
N SER A 101 -20.57 6.46 10.02
CA SER A 101 -21.59 7.25 10.72
C SER A 101 -21.84 8.66 10.14
N GLY A 102 -21.04 9.09 9.15
CA GLY A 102 -21.27 10.33 8.39
C GLY A 102 -20.58 11.59 8.95
N GLY A 103 -19.27 11.52 9.20
CA GLY A 103 -18.46 12.69 9.57
C GLY A 103 -18.12 13.60 8.38
N GLN A 104 -17.96 14.90 8.63
CA GLN A 104 -17.68 15.92 7.60
C GLN A 104 -16.26 16.51 7.68
N SER A 105 -15.34 15.84 8.36
CA SER A 105 -13.96 16.30 8.54
C SER A 105 -12.96 15.43 7.77
N ALA A 106 -11.84 16.00 7.32
CA ALA A 106 -10.78 15.22 6.67
C ALA A 106 -10.28 14.07 7.56
N ALA A 107 -10.12 14.33 8.86
CA ALA A 107 -9.72 13.32 9.84
C ALA A 107 -10.68 12.13 9.91
N TYR A 108 -12.00 12.36 9.75
CA TYR A 108 -12.97 11.26 9.69
C TYR A 108 -12.73 10.37 8.47
N PHE A 109 -12.57 10.94 7.28
CA PHE A 109 -12.34 10.16 6.06
C PHE A 109 -10.99 9.43 6.08
N ILE A 110 -9.95 10.03 6.67
CA ILE A 110 -8.67 9.36 6.90
C ILE A 110 -8.87 8.15 7.81
N SER A 111 -9.56 8.31 8.94
CA SER A 111 -9.84 7.19 9.88
C SER A 111 -10.72 6.09 9.27
N LEU A 112 -11.65 6.45 8.39
CA LEU A 112 -12.49 5.51 7.65
C LEU A 112 -11.64 4.66 6.70
N ALA A 113 -10.74 5.28 5.95
CA ALA A 113 -9.83 4.58 5.05
C ALA A 113 -8.84 3.69 5.83
N GLU A 114 -8.29 4.16 6.94
CA GLU A 114 -7.40 3.38 7.81
C GLU A 114 -8.09 2.12 8.36
N ALA A 115 -9.36 2.25 8.75
CA ALA A 115 -10.14 1.10 9.21
C ALA A 115 -10.39 0.06 8.11
N MET A 116 -10.42 0.49 6.85
CA MET A 116 -10.47 -0.38 5.67
C MET A 116 -9.10 -0.94 5.29
N GLY A 117 -8.01 -0.48 5.91
CA GLY A 117 -6.64 -0.93 5.65
C GLY A 117 -5.86 -0.04 4.68
N TYR A 118 -6.33 1.18 4.40
CA TYR A 118 -5.67 2.12 3.49
C TYR A 118 -5.10 3.33 4.23
N GLY A 119 -3.88 3.71 3.88
CA GLY A 119 -3.36 5.04 4.17
C GLY A 119 -3.84 6.02 3.10
N ILE A 120 -4.51 7.10 3.51
CA ILE A 120 -4.84 8.21 2.62
C ILE A 120 -4.40 9.54 3.22
N SER A 121 -4.03 10.48 2.36
CA SER A 121 -3.85 11.89 2.70
C SER A 121 -4.95 12.70 2.00
N ILE A 122 -5.49 13.71 2.68
CA ILE A 122 -6.52 14.58 2.08
C ILE A 122 -5.98 16.00 2.00
N LYS A 123 -5.89 16.52 0.78
CA LYS A 123 -5.55 17.91 0.49
C LYS A 123 -6.82 18.72 0.25
N GLN A 124 -6.96 19.81 1.00
CA GLN A 124 -8.04 20.77 0.84
C GLN A 124 -7.53 21.99 0.08
N TYR A 125 -8.34 22.47 -0.86
CA TYR A 125 -7.99 23.62 -1.67
C TYR A 125 -8.60 24.92 -1.13
N ARG A 126 -7.97 26.04 -1.48
CA ARG A 126 -8.50 27.39 -1.23
C ARG A 126 -8.60 28.15 -2.54
N GLN A 127 -9.52 29.11 -2.59
CA GLN A 127 -9.57 30.09 -3.67
C GLN A 127 -8.26 30.89 -3.75
N ALA A 128 -7.87 31.25 -4.97
CA ALA A 128 -6.80 32.21 -5.19
C ALA A 128 -7.23 33.58 -4.65
N ARG A 129 -6.39 34.20 -3.82
CA ARG A 129 -6.68 35.50 -3.19
C ARG A 129 -5.47 36.40 -3.31
N ALA A 130 -5.68 37.63 -3.78
CA ALA A 130 -4.65 38.65 -3.82
C ALA A 130 -4.07 38.87 -2.41
N GLY A 131 -2.74 38.83 -2.28
CA GLY A 131 -2.02 38.94 -1.01
C GLY A 131 -1.83 37.64 -0.23
N LEU A 132 -2.47 36.53 -0.64
CA LEU A 132 -2.23 35.18 -0.09
C LEU A 132 -1.69 34.20 -1.13
N SER A 133 -1.98 34.41 -2.41
CA SER A 133 -1.46 33.63 -3.54
C SER A 133 -0.29 34.35 -4.20
N VAL A 134 0.70 33.60 -4.66
CA VAL A 134 1.90 34.10 -5.35
C VAL A 134 1.99 33.58 -6.79
N CYS A 135 2.79 34.23 -7.64
CA CYS A 135 3.06 33.72 -8.99
C CYS A 135 3.68 32.32 -8.91
N GLY A 136 3.12 31.36 -9.66
CA GLY A 136 3.45 29.94 -9.57
C GLY A 136 2.41 29.09 -8.84
N ASP A 137 1.55 29.70 -8.00
CA ASP A 137 0.45 28.97 -7.36
C ASP A 137 -0.68 28.64 -8.36
N ALA A 138 -1.39 27.54 -8.09
CA ALA A 138 -2.60 27.18 -8.83
C ALA A 138 -3.71 28.25 -8.69
N LEU A 139 -4.27 28.68 -9.83
CA LEU A 139 -5.36 29.65 -9.92
C LEU A 139 -6.72 29.01 -9.62
N ASN A 140 -6.93 28.65 -8.36
CA ASN A 140 -8.15 28.01 -7.90
C ASN A 140 -9.33 29.02 -7.88
N GLY A 141 -10.34 28.78 -8.73
CA GLY A 141 -11.61 29.50 -8.73
C GLY A 141 -12.58 29.13 -7.59
N ASP A 142 -13.82 29.61 -7.68
CA ASP A 142 -14.76 29.61 -6.54
C ASP A 142 -15.20 28.25 -6.01
N ARG A 143 -15.09 27.20 -6.83
CA ARG A 143 -15.54 25.83 -6.48
C ARG A 143 -14.49 25.04 -5.70
N TRP A 144 -13.21 25.42 -5.78
CA TRP A 144 -12.10 24.66 -5.20
C TRP A 144 -12.13 24.50 -3.67
N PRO A 145 -12.67 25.44 -2.86
CA PRO A 145 -12.84 25.21 -1.42
C PRO A 145 -13.67 23.97 -1.06
N TYR A 146 -14.49 23.50 -2.00
CA TYR A 146 -15.34 22.32 -1.83
C TYR A 146 -14.74 21.07 -2.48
N VAL A 147 -13.56 21.17 -3.09
CA VAL A 147 -12.86 20.03 -3.70
C VAL A 147 -11.82 19.51 -2.72
N TRP A 148 -11.90 18.23 -2.40
CA TRP A 148 -10.93 17.52 -1.59
C TRP A 148 -10.22 16.51 -2.47
N GLU A 149 -8.90 16.54 -2.45
CA GLU A 149 -8.11 15.54 -3.14
C GLU A 149 -7.66 14.48 -2.14
N ALA A 150 -8.10 13.24 -2.34
CA ALA A 150 -7.65 12.09 -1.57
C ALA A 150 -6.52 11.38 -2.33
N THR A 151 -5.33 11.37 -1.74
CA THR A 151 -4.16 10.67 -2.25
C THR A 151 -4.00 9.35 -1.48
N VAL A 152 -4.08 8.22 -2.20
CA VAL A 152 -3.87 6.88 -1.60
C VAL A 152 -2.37 6.57 -1.62
N THR A 153 -1.78 6.28 -0.44
CA THR A 153 -0.32 6.10 -0.29
C THR A 153 0.13 4.64 -0.38
N ASP A 154 -0.79 3.69 -0.17
CA ASP A 154 -0.50 2.26 -0.17
C ASP A 154 -1.43 1.56 -1.16
N VAL A 155 -1.04 1.59 -2.43
CA VAL A 155 -1.76 0.88 -3.49
C VAL A 155 -1.16 -0.52 -3.59
N SER A 156 -1.67 -1.45 -2.80
CA SER A 156 -1.34 -2.87 -2.99
C SER A 156 -1.84 -3.34 -4.36
N ASN A 157 -1.12 -4.29 -4.98
CA ASN A 157 -1.32 -4.73 -6.37
C ASN A 157 -2.70 -5.38 -6.69
N ASP A 158 -3.64 -5.44 -5.74
CA ASP A 158 -5.02 -5.95 -5.91
C ASP A 158 -6.01 -4.82 -6.29
N ALA A 159 -5.55 -3.95 -7.20
CA ALA A 159 -5.88 -2.53 -7.21
C ALA A 159 -7.24 -2.13 -7.79
N THR A 160 -8.07 -3.02 -8.35
CA THR A 160 -9.32 -2.56 -8.99
C THR A 160 -10.50 -2.57 -8.05
N CYS A 161 -10.70 -3.68 -7.35
CA CYS A 161 -11.93 -3.91 -6.60
C CYS A 161 -11.88 -3.29 -5.20
N SER A 162 -10.75 -3.48 -4.51
CA SER A 162 -10.50 -2.98 -3.16
C SER A 162 -10.46 -1.44 -3.14
N LEU A 163 -9.79 -0.85 -4.13
CA LEU A 163 -9.77 0.58 -4.39
C LEU A 163 -11.15 1.13 -4.80
N LYS A 164 -11.90 0.41 -5.65
CA LYS A 164 -13.27 0.79 -6.01
C LYS A 164 -14.16 0.87 -4.78
N LEU A 165 -14.06 -0.10 -3.87
CA LEU A 165 -14.80 -0.10 -2.61
C LEU A 165 -14.46 1.16 -1.80
N LEU A 166 -13.18 1.47 -1.62
CA LEU A 166 -12.73 2.68 -0.92
C LEU A 166 -13.30 3.95 -1.55
N LEU A 167 -13.10 4.14 -2.85
CA LEU A 167 -13.54 5.36 -3.55
C LEU A 167 -15.05 5.52 -3.53
N CYS A 168 -15.79 4.42 -3.72
CA CYS A 168 -17.24 4.44 -3.64
C CYS A 168 -17.71 4.87 -2.25
N ARG A 169 -17.12 4.31 -1.18
CA ARG A 169 -17.45 4.70 0.21
C ARG A 169 -17.12 6.15 0.52
N LEU A 170 -15.95 6.63 0.08
CA LEU A 170 -15.58 8.04 0.24
C LEU A 170 -16.60 8.95 -0.46
N SER A 171 -17.06 8.57 -1.67
CA SER A 171 -18.07 9.32 -2.41
C SER A 171 -19.47 9.25 -1.78
N GLU A 172 -19.86 8.09 -1.26
CA GLU A 172 -21.16 7.84 -0.63
C GLU A 172 -21.30 8.64 0.68
N PHE A 173 -20.26 8.65 1.51
CA PHE A 173 -20.25 9.42 2.76
C PHE A 173 -19.86 10.89 2.56
N SER A 174 -19.46 11.30 1.35
CA SER A 174 -19.09 12.68 1.08
C SER A 174 -20.29 13.62 1.32
N PRO A 175 -20.09 14.76 2.01
CA PRO A 175 -21.13 15.77 2.12
C PRO A 175 -21.56 16.25 0.73
N ALA A 176 -22.84 16.58 0.54
CA ALA A 176 -23.38 16.97 -0.77
C ALA A 176 -22.63 18.14 -1.45
N HIS A 177 -21.99 19.00 -0.65
CA HIS A 177 -21.22 20.13 -1.15
C HIS A 177 -19.77 19.76 -1.51
N THR A 178 -19.21 18.71 -0.91
CA THR A 178 -17.81 18.30 -1.12
C THR A 178 -17.69 17.40 -2.34
N LYS A 179 -16.70 17.66 -3.18
CA LYS A 179 -16.33 16.80 -4.31
C LYS A 179 -14.98 16.17 -4.02
N PHE A 180 -14.94 14.84 -3.99
CA PHE A 180 -13.69 14.10 -3.90
C PHE A 180 -13.09 13.93 -5.29
N SER A 181 -11.83 14.32 -5.45
CA SER A 181 -10.95 13.87 -6.53
C SER A 181 -9.97 12.86 -5.95
N SER A 182 -9.74 11.74 -6.63
CA SER A 182 -8.75 10.75 -6.22
C SER A 182 -7.46 10.96 -7.00
N SER A 183 -6.33 11.02 -6.30
CA SER A 183 -5.01 10.82 -6.88
C SER A 183 -4.37 9.58 -6.26
N TYR A 184 -3.50 8.93 -7.01
CA TYR A 184 -2.81 7.72 -6.56
C TYR A 184 -1.33 8.04 -6.45
N ASP A 185 -0.78 7.87 -5.25
CA ASP A 185 0.67 7.99 -5.08
C ASP A 185 1.30 6.68 -5.52
N VAL A 186 1.69 6.64 -6.79
CA VAL A 186 2.38 5.50 -7.39
C VAL A 186 3.91 5.62 -7.25
N SER A 187 4.42 6.59 -6.50
CA SER A 187 5.87 6.76 -6.32
C SER A 187 6.54 5.53 -5.68
N SER A 188 5.79 4.75 -4.89
CA SER A 188 6.20 3.47 -4.32
C SER A 188 6.14 2.30 -5.32
N LEU A 189 5.42 2.44 -6.44
CA LEU A 189 5.24 1.42 -7.49
C LEU A 189 6.15 1.65 -8.72
N TYR A 190 6.69 2.86 -8.88
CA TYR A 190 7.55 3.24 -10.02
C TYR A 190 8.81 3.96 -9.52
N GLY A 191 9.72 3.20 -8.93
CA GLY A 191 11.07 3.68 -8.68
C GLY A 191 11.92 3.55 -9.94
N ILE A 192 12.21 4.68 -10.61
CA ILE A 192 13.35 4.74 -11.53
C ILE A 192 14.57 5.27 -10.77
N GLY A 193 15.64 4.48 -10.78
CA GLY A 193 16.89 4.81 -10.11
C GLY A 193 18.03 4.89 -11.12
N ILE A 194 18.96 5.84 -10.92
CA ILE A 194 20.21 5.90 -11.68
C ILE A 194 21.35 5.82 -10.67
N ALA A 195 22.15 4.76 -10.75
CA ALA A 195 23.39 4.66 -9.99
C ALA A 195 24.56 5.03 -10.91
N LEU A 196 25.52 5.81 -10.40
CA LEU A 196 26.76 6.16 -11.09
C LEU A 196 27.96 5.60 -10.32
N SER A 197 28.97 5.15 -11.06
CA SER A 197 30.25 4.71 -10.53
C SER A 197 31.38 5.16 -11.46
N LEU A 198 32.49 5.60 -10.87
CA LEU A 198 33.69 6.01 -11.61
C LEU A 198 34.85 5.13 -11.16
N VAL A 199 35.34 4.27 -12.05
CA VAL A 199 36.45 3.35 -11.77
C VAL A 199 37.45 3.41 -12.92
N ASN A 200 38.73 3.65 -12.58
CA ASN A 200 39.83 3.72 -13.56
C ASN A 200 39.57 4.70 -14.73
N GLY A 201 38.91 5.83 -14.47
CA GLY A 201 38.61 6.86 -15.48
C GLY A 201 37.43 6.56 -16.40
N ILE A 202 36.72 5.43 -16.19
CA ILE A 202 35.49 5.09 -16.91
C ILE A 202 34.31 5.41 -15.99
N LEU A 203 33.41 6.27 -16.46
CA LEU A 203 32.16 6.58 -15.80
C LEU A 203 31.09 5.62 -16.31
N SER A 204 30.53 4.81 -15.43
CA SER A 204 29.47 3.86 -15.73
C SER A 204 28.23 4.17 -14.91
N GLY A 205 27.06 3.88 -15.47
CA GLY A 205 25.81 3.96 -14.73
C GLY A 205 24.82 2.89 -15.12
N THR A 206 23.87 2.65 -14.21
CA THR A 206 22.79 1.69 -14.40
C THR A 206 21.45 2.36 -14.09
N VAL A 207 20.54 2.31 -15.05
CA VAL A 207 19.14 2.68 -14.88
C VAL A 207 18.37 1.45 -14.44
N THR A 208 17.78 1.51 -13.25
CA THR A 208 16.90 0.48 -12.73
C THR A 208 15.47 0.98 -12.74
N GLY A 209 14.55 0.20 -13.29
CA GLY A 209 13.11 0.48 -13.29
C GLY A 209 12.33 -0.71 -12.72
N THR A 210 11.08 -0.46 -12.32
CA THR A 210 10.14 -1.52 -11.98
C THR A 210 9.69 -2.28 -13.23
N SER A 211 9.01 -3.43 -13.07
CA SER A 211 8.74 -4.42 -14.13
C SER A 211 7.96 -3.92 -15.36
N CYS A 212 7.49 -2.69 -15.36
CA CYS A 212 6.73 -2.04 -16.43
C CYS A 212 7.48 -0.85 -17.08
N ILE A 213 8.71 -0.57 -16.64
CA ILE A 213 9.57 0.45 -17.25
C ILE A 213 10.58 -0.26 -18.14
N ASP A 214 10.50 -0.02 -19.44
CA ASP A 214 11.60 -0.40 -20.33
C ASP A 214 12.79 0.51 -20.06
N VAL A 215 13.91 -0.10 -19.66
CA VAL A 215 15.17 0.58 -19.35
C VAL A 215 16.14 0.58 -20.52
N ALA A 216 15.76 -0.08 -21.63
CA ALA A 216 16.51 -0.04 -22.88
C ALA A 216 16.25 1.28 -23.63
N ASP A 217 17.25 1.72 -24.40
CA ASP A 217 17.15 2.86 -25.30
C ASP A 217 16.72 4.18 -24.61
N VAL A 218 17.07 4.34 -23.33
CA VAL A 218 16.78 5.54 -22.54
C VAL A 218 17.85 6.60 -22.80
N ASP A 219 17.43 7.81 -23.14
CA ASP A 219 18.32 8.96 -23.32
C ASP A 219 18.88 9.44 -21.97
N ILE A 220 20.19 9.34 -21.79
CA ILE A 220 20.94 9.84 -20.63
C ILE A 220 21.68 11.11 -21.03
N THR A 221 21.53 12.17 -20.25
CA THR A 221 22.32 13.39 -20.33
C THR A 221 23.20 13.50 -19.10
N LEU A 222 24.51 13.36 -19.27
CA LEU A 222 25.52 13.64 -18.26
C LEU A 222 25.85 15.13 -18.27
N ILE A 223 25.86 15.74 -17.09
CA ILE A 223 26.19 17.15 -16.89
C ILE A 223 27.42 17.19 -15.99
N TYR A 224 28.57 17.48 -16.59
CA TYR A 224 29.82 17.70 -15.88
C TYR A 224 29.93 19.16 -15.48
N THR A 225 30.22 19.43 -14.20
CA THR A 225 30.50 20.78 -13.69
C THR A 225 31.98 20.86 -13.35
N LEU A 226 32.68 21.79 -13.99
CA LEU A 226 34.10 22.05 -13.81
C LEU A 226 34.36 22.96 -12.60
N PRO A 227 35.61 23.10 -12.12
CA PRO A 227 35.91 23.84 -10.90
C PRO A 227 35.72 25.36 -11.07
N ASP A 228 35.69 25.83 -12.31
CA ASP A 228 35.38 27.22 -12.69
C ASP A 228 33.86 27.50 -12.76
N GLY A 229 33.03 26.48 -12.48
CA GLY A 229 31.57 26.55 -12.51
C GLY A 229 30.96 26.42 -13.90
N SER A 230 31.76 26.22 -14.95
CA SER A 230 31.25 25.93 -16.29
C SER A 230 30.71 24.50 -16.37
N THR A 231 29.71 24.28 -17.24
CA THR A 231 29.09 22.97 -17.42
C THR A 231 29.30 22.43 -18.83
N VAL A 232 29.69 21.17 -18.93
CA VAL A 232 29.80 20.42 -20.20
C VAL A 232 28.78 19.29 -20.15
N THR A 233 28.03 19.11 -21.24
CA THR A 233 27.00 18.08 -21.33
C THR A 233 27.36 17.01 -22.35
N GLU A 234 27.14 15.75 -22.00
CA GLU A 234 27.33 14.60 -22.89
C GLU A 234 26.03 13.78 -22.93
N ARG A 235 25.68 13.25 -24.09
CA ARG A 235 24.49 12.43 -24.28
C ARG A 235 24.87 10.99 -24.57
N LEU A 236 24.21 10.07 -23.88
CA LEU A 236 24.39 8.62 -23.99
C LEU A 236 23.02 7.96 -24.07
N VAL A 237 23.00 6.70 -24.50
CA VAL A 237 21.80 5.88 -24.54
C VAL A 237 22.07 4.59 -23.77
N THR A 238 21.11 4.10 -22.99
CA THR A 238 21.25 2.83 -22.28
C THR A 238 21.16 1.62 -23.22
N ASP A 239 21.88 0.55 -22.87
CA ASP A 239 21.73 -0.74 -23.53
C ASP A 239 20.46 -1.49 -23.06
N ALA A 240 20.24 -2.69 -23.61
CA ALA A 240 19.11 -3.55 -23.27
C ALA A 240 19.01 -3.95 -21.78
N ALA A 241 20.08 -3.76 -21.00
CA ALA A 241 20.13 -4.01 -19.56
C ALA A 241 20.06 -2.71 -18.74
N GLY A 242 19.79 -1.56 -19.37
CA GLY A 242 19.74 -0.26 -18.71
C GLY A 242 21.11 0.31 -18.36
N GLN A 243 22.21 -0.20 -18.93
CA GLN A 243 23.57 0.22 -18.60
C GLN A 243 24.10 1.24 -19.60
N PHE A 244 24.95 2.14 -19.14
CA PHE A 244 25.71 3.06 -19.99
C PHE A 244 27.12 3.25 -19.44
N SER A 245 28.06 3.56 -20.32
CA SER A 245 29.43 3.91 -19.92
C SER A 245 30.06 4.88 -20.90
N THR A 246 30.93 5.74 -20.40
CA THR A 246 31.74 6.66 -21.22
C THR A 246 33.08 6.94 -20.53
N VAL A 247 34.03 7.44 -21.31
CA VAL A 247 35.29 8.01 -20.80
C VAL A 247 35.13 9.53 -20.85
N PRO A 248 35.01 10.22 -19.71
CA PRO A 248 34.82 11.65 -19.70
C PRO A 248 36.00 12.38 -20.34
N ASP A 249 35.79 13.07 -21.47
CA ASP A 249 36.79 13.91 -22.13
C ASP A 249 36.82 15.32 -21.53
N VAL A 250 36.88 15.38 -20.20
CA VAL A 250 36.98 16.62 -19.43
C VAL A 250 38.36 16.63 -18.79
N GLY A 251 39.29 17.38 -19.37
CA GLY A 251 40.71 17.44 -18.97
C GLY A 251 40.99 18.15 -17.64
N ALA A 252 40.00 18.22 -16.75
CA ALA A 252 40.06 18.89 -15.45
C ALA A 252 39.17 18.16 -14.43
N ASP A 253 39.33 18.47 -13.14
CA ASP A 253 38.48 17.92 -12.08
C ASP A 253 37.01 18.29 -12.33
N PHE A 254 36.08 17.35 -12.12
CA PHE A 254 34.66 17.58 -12.40
C PHE A 254 33.74 16.95 -11.34
N THR A 255 32.54 17.50 -11.20
CA THR A 255 31.40 16.79 -10.61
C THR A 255 30.42 16.42 -11.71
N VAL A 256 29.77 15.25 -11.61
CA VAL A 256 28.87 14.78 -12.67
C VAL A 256 27.49 14.45 -12.12
N VAL A 257 26.46 14.89 -12.84
CA VAL A 257 25.05 14.55 -12.58
C VAL A 257 24.48 13.90 -13.84
N ALA A 258 23.85 12.74 -13.71
CA ALA A 258 23.11 12.11 -14.78
C ALA A 258 21.62 12.49 -14.72
N ARG A 259 21.05 12.81 -15.87
CA ARG A 259 19.60 12.93 -16.08
C ARG A 259 19.16 11.90 -17.10
N ALA A 260 18.11 11.15 -16.82
CA ALA A 260 17.48 10.25 -17.79
C ALA A 260 16.17 10.83 -18.29
N GLN A 261 15.89 10.66 -19.57
CA GLN A 261 14.60 10.93 -20.18
C GLN A 261 14.06 9.60 -20.74
N VAL A 262 13.09 9.02 -20.04
CA VAL A 262 12.43 7.79 -20.46
C VAL A 262 11.19 8.15 -21.26
N LEU A 263 11.16 7.73 -22.53
CA LEU A 263 10.05 7.93 -23.46
C LEU A 263 9.45 6.57 -23.84
N THR A 264 9.06 5.78 -22.85
CA THR A 264 8.43 4.48 -23.10
C THR A 264 6.91 4.63 -23.02
N PRO A 265 6.13 3.86 -23.81
CA PRO A 265 4.69 3.86 -23.72
C PRO A 265 4.29 3.23 -22.38
N LEU A 266 4.17 4.10 -21.39
CA LEU A 266 3.60 3.80 -20.07
C LEU A 266 2.23 3.16 -20.23
N CYS A 267 1.89 2.26 -19.31
CA CYS A 267 0.54 1.73 -19.16
C CYS A 267 -0.48 2.88 -19.21
N GLU A 268 -1.24 2.90 -20.30
CA GLU A 268 -2.37 3.76 -20.67
C GLU A 268 -2.97 4.67 -19.58
N TRP A 269 -2.45 5.89 -19.39
CA TRP A 269 -3.19 7.01 -18.78
C TRP A 269 -2.94 8.30 -19.59
N GLU A 270 -4.03 8.99 -19.94
CA GLU A 270 -4.03 10.29 -20.63
C GLU A 270 -4.00 11.44 -19.58
N ASN A 271 -3.18 12.46 -19.81
CA ASN A 271 -3.03 13.71 -19.03
C ASN A 271 -2.42 13.59 -17.61
N VAL A 272 -1.08 13.52 -17.53
CA VAL A 272 -0.32 13.86 -16.30
C VAL A 272 0.74 14.92 -16.64
N GLU A 273 0.50 16.16 -16.21
CA GLU A 273 1.53 17.20 -16.11
C GLU A 273 2.33 17.02 -14.81
N SER A 274 3.66 17.18 -14.86
CA SER A 274 4.48 17.24 -13.65
C SER A 274 4.19 18.53 -12.88
N GLY A 275 3.73 18.43 -11.64
CA GLY A 275 3.81 19.53 -10.69
C GLY A 275 5.27 19.94 -10.48
N GLU A 276 5.55 21.23 -10.53
CA GLU A 276 6.84 21.81 -10.15
C GLU A 276 7.15 21.43 -8.69
N VAL A 277 8.14 20.54 -8.50
CA VAL A 277 8.65 20.18 -7.17
C VAL A 277 9.95 20.95 -6.94
N ILE A 278 9.82 22.09 -6.27
CA ILE A 278 10.93 22.71 -5.55
C ILE A 278 11.12 21.92 -4.26
N THR A 279 12.11 21.04 -4.21
CA THR A 279 12.60 20.49 -2.93
C THR A 279 14.13 20.53 -2.90
N ASN A 280 14.63 21.24 -1.89
CA ASN A 280 16.04 21.20 -1.50
C ASN A 280 16.38 19.76 -1.08
N ILE A 281 17.01 19.01 -1.98
CA ILE A 281 17.60 17.71 -1.64
C ILE A 281 19.03 17.97 -1.16
N PHE A 282 19.26 17.73 0.13
CA PHE A 282 20.59 17.60 0.70
C PHE A 282 21.25 16.35 0.11
N PHE A 283 22.26 16.53 -0.74
CA PHE A 283 23.19 15.45 -1.07
C PHE A 283 24.20 15.31 0.06
N ASN A 284 24.10 14.23 0.83
CA ASN A 284 25.21 13.72 1.62
C ASN A 284 25.88 12.63 0.78
N GLY A 285 26.94 13.01 0.07
CA GLY A 285 27.64 12.10 -0.84
C GLY A 285 28.53 12.84 -1.83
N ALA A 286 29.44 13.68 -1.35
CA ALA A 286 30.52 14.20 -2.18
C ALA A 286 31.56 13.09 -2.39
N VAL A 287 31.73 12.61 -3.61
CA VAL A 287 32.93 11.86 -3.99
C VAL A 287 33.95 12.90 -4.46
N THR A 288 34.91 13.22 -3.60
CA THR A 288 36.03 14.11 -3.93
C THR A 288 37.21 13.26 -4.38
N TYR A 289 37.59 13.37 -5.65
CA TYR A 289 38.83 12.79 -6.16
C TYR A 289 39.95 13.83 -6.01
N SER A 290 40.89 13.61 -5.08
CA SER A 290 42.07 14.46 -4.92
C SER A 290 43.21 13.92 -5.79
N GLY A 291 43.41 14.51 -6.96
CA GLY A 291 44.41 14.08 -7.93
C GLY A 291 45.83 14.03 -7.38
N GLN A 292 46.44 12.84 -7.40
CA GLN A 292 47.87 12.55 -7.58
C GLN A 292 47.92 11.14 -8.22
N TYR A 293 48.65 10.85 -9.29
CA TYR A 293 50.11 10.83 -9.39
C TYR A 293 50.63 11.10 -10.83
N THR A 294 51.80 11.74 -10.86
CA THR A 294 52.78 11.89 -11.95
C THR A 294 53.33 10.57 -12.51
N TYR A 295 53.66 10.50 -13.81
CA TYR A 295 54.98 10.04 -14.29
C TYR A 295 55.33 10.57 -15.69
N ARG A 296 56.61 10.93 -15.84
CA ARG A 296 57.30 11.33 -17.08
C ARG A 296 57.55 10.12 -17.99
N GLY A 297 57.47 10.35 -19.30
CA GLY A 297 57.92 9.49 -20.38
C GLY A 297 57.45 10.05 -21.70
#